data_AF-A0A368EWN3-F1
#
_entry.id   AF-A0A368EWN3-F1
#
_cell.length_a   1.000
_cell.length_b   1.000
_cell.length_c   1.000
_cell.angle_alpha   90.00
_cell.angle_beta   90.00
_cell.angle_gamma   90.00
#
_symmetry.space_group_name_H-M   'P 1'
#
loop_
_entity.id
_entity.type
_entity.pdbx_description
1 polymer ?
#
loop_
_entity_poly.entity_id
_entity_poly.type
_entity_poly.pdbx_seq_one_letter_code
_entity_poly.pdbx_strand_id
1 'polypeptide(L)'
;MILDYEHPMRKLSEDLGPLNRLISSALSSLSPVYLRRNITANTWRNAQILSLTANPQQILYAAQTDTIACEYLSLDVMDRWIVLCTAVCHSTMLNDKTIFHLWQMSLQMGVCIRLFRDEIFQTHHEIQQFFDSVKGYHKRSQEVKDCFSIALQQSASIHADRRRFLRVALRELCLFIKDQPGLLGPKMLFVWMALSFSRDELSPMASSTSQRMAFVE
;
A
#
# COMPACT_ATOMS: atom_id res chain seq x y z
N MET A 1 16.96 7.83 25.87
CA MET A 1 16.41 7.96 24.50
C MET A 1 17.32 7.33 23.45
N ILE A 2 18.54 7.83 23.19
CA ILE A 2 19.39 7.23 22.13
C ILE A 2 19.75 5.78 22.43
N LEU A 3 20.17 5.46 23.66
CA LEU A 3 20.51 4.10 24.08
C LEU A 3 19.28 3.17 24.11
N ASP A 4 18.13 3.67 24.55
CA ASP A 4 16.90 2.86 24.67
C ASP A 4 16.37 2.40 23.30
N TYR A 5 16.62 3.17 22.24
CA TYR A 5 16.20 2.88 20.87
C TYR A 5 17.36 2.42 19.97
N GLU A 6 18.44 1.87 20.53
CA GLU A 6 19.50 1.22 19.74
C GLU A 6 18.94 0.06 18.88
N HIS A 7 17.87 -0.59 19.36
CA HIS A 7 17.06 -1.54 18.61
C HIS A 7 15.60 -1.07 18.54
N PRO A 8 15.26 -0.14 17.61
CA PRO A 8 13.99 0.57 17.61
C PRO A 8 12.77 -0.35 17.59
N MET A 9 12.78 -1.39 16.74
CA MET A 9 11.65 -2.32 16.59
C MET A 9 11.33 -3.08 17.89
N ARG A 10 12.37 -3.50 18.62
CA ARG A 10 12.20 -4.18 19.91
C ARG A 10 11.64 -3.21 20.95
N LYS A 11 12.23 -2.03 21.07
CA LYS A 11 11.78 -1.04 22.05
C LYS A 11 10.35 -0.57 21.79
N LEU A 12 10.01 -0.33 20.53
CA LEU A 12 8.65 0.03 20.12
C LEU A 12 7.63 -1.08 20.41
N SER A 13 8.01 -2.36 20.32
CA SER A 13 7.11 -3.49 20.64
C SER A 13 6.73 -3.49 22.12
N GLU A 14 7.70 -3.18 22.99
CA GLU A 14 7.46 -3.01 24.43
C GLU A 14 6.57 -1.78 24.71
N ASP A 15 6.92 -0.63 24.13
CA ASP A 15 6.26 0.65 24.41
C ASP A 15 4.83 0.71 23.88
N LEU A 16 4.55 0.10 22.72
CA LEU A 16 3.22 0.09 22.10
C LEU A 16 2.33 -1.07 22.56
N GLY A 17 2.84 -2.00 23.36
CA GLY A 17 2.08 -3.13 23.90
C GLY A 17 0.72 -2.74 24.52
N PRO A 18 0.62 -1.68 25.35
CA PRO A 18 -0.65 -1.21 25.92
C PRO A 18 -1.68 -0.73 24.88
N LEU A 19 -1.24 -0.38 23.66
CA LEU A 19 -2.10 0.15 22.58
C LEU A 19 -2.56 -0.94 21.60
N ASN A 20 -2.19 -2.21 21.81
CA ASN A 20 -2.51 -3.32 20.91
C ASN A 20 -3.99 -3.37 20.51
N ARG A 21 -4.93 -3.18 21.45
CA ARG A 21 -6.37 -3.21 21.14
C ARG A 21 -6.78 -2.09 20.18
N LEU A 22 -6.26 -0.88 20.39
CA LEU A 22 -6.58 0.28 19.55
C LEU A 22 -5.99 0.11 18.15
N ILE A 23 -4.73 -0.32 18.08
CA ILE A 23 -4.02 -0.57 16.81
C ILE A 23 -4.72 -1.67 16.02
N SER A 24 -5.14 -2.75 16.68
CA SER A 24 -5.87 -3.86 16.05
C SER A 24 -7.18 -3.37 15.43
N SER A 25 -7.98 -2.61 16.19
CA SER A 25 -9.23 -2.05 15.68
C SER A 25 -9.00 -1.12 14.48
N ALA A 26 -7.95 -0.29 14.54
CA ALA A 26 -7.61 0.61 13.45
C ALA A 26 -7.20 -0.15 12.19
N LEU A 27 -6.29 -1.13 12.30
CA LEU A 27 -5.85 -1.93 11.16
C LEU A 27 -6.97 -2.77 10.56
N SER A 28 -7.82 -3.38 11.38
CA SER A 28 -8.98 -4.14 10.90
C SER A 28 -9.95 -3.25 10.12
N SER A 29 -10.13 -1.98 10.51
CA SER A 29 -10.98 -1.03 9.78
C SER A 29 -10.46 -0.67 8.39
N LEU A 30 -9.16 -0.85 8.12
CA LEU A 30 -8.57 -0.62 6.80
C LEU A 30 -8.91 -1.72 5.80
N SER A 31 -9.26 -2.92 6.27
CA SER A 31 -9.49 -4.11 5.44
C SER A 31 -10.39 -3.85 4.21
N PRO A 32 -11.63 -3.32 4.34
CA PRO A 32 -12.50 -3.10 3.19
C PRO A 32 -11.94 -2.10 2.18
N VAL A 33 -11.13 -1.13 2.62
CA VAL A 33 -10.52 -0.13 1.74
C VAL A 33 -9.27 -0.68 1.07
N TYR A 34 -8.40 -1.34 1.82
CA TYR A 34 -7.14 -1.86 1.31
C TYR A 34 -7.36 -2.98 0.30
N LEU A 35 -8.23 -3.95 0.61
CA LEU A 35 -8.47 -5.11 -0.27
C LEU A 35 -9.06 -4.71 -1.63
N ARG A 36 -9.96 -3.71 -1.67
CA ARG A 36 -10.55 -3.23 -2.93
C ARG A 36 -9.61 -2.34 -3.74
N ARG A 37 -8.67 -1.65 -3.07
CA ARG A 37 -7.73 -0.72 -3.71
C ARG A 37 -6.46 -1.42 -4.19
N ASN A 38 -5.97 -2.39 -3.42
CA ASN A 38 -4.76 -3.13 -3.73
C ASN A 38 -5.04 -4.32 -4.67
N ILE A 39 -5.45 -4.01 -5.90
CA ILE A 39 -5.83 -4.99 -6.93
C ILE A 39 -5.01 -4.82 -8.21
N THR A 40 -5.03 -5.83 -9.08
CA THR A 40 -4.24 -5.79 -10.33
C THR A 40 -4.82 -4.82 -11.36
N ALA A 41 -3.99 -4.42 -12.33
CA ALA A 41 -4.45 -3.62 -13.46
C ALA A 41 -5.53 -4.33 -14.29
N ASN A 42 -5.53 -5.66 -14.33
CA ASN A 42 -6.60 -6.41 -15.00
C ASN A 42 -7.93 -6.25 -14.29
N THR A 43 -7.92 -6.31 -12.95
CA THR A 43 -9.11 -6.05 -12.13
C THR A 43 -9.59 -4.60 -12.30
N TRP A 44 -8.67 -3.62 -12.38
CA TRP A 44 -9.03 -2.22 -12.68
C TRP A 44 -9.73 -2.06 -14.04
N ARG A 45 -9.23 -2.73 -15.08
CA ARG A 45 -9.86 -2.72 -16.42
C ARG A 45 -11.25 -3.30 -16.41
N ASN A 46 -11.44 -4.45 -15.77
CA ASN A 46 -12.72 -5.12 -15.69
C ASN A 46 -13.75 -4.28 -14.92
N ALA A 47 -13.31 -3.56 -13.89
CA ALA A 47 -14.15 -2.66 -13.12
C ALA A 47 -14.31 -1.26 -13.75
N GLN A 48 -13.72 -1.01 -14.94
CA GLN A 48 -13.77 0.29 -15.63
C GLN A 48 -13.36 1.48 -14.73
N ILE A 49 -12.37 1.26 -13.85
CA ILE A 49 -11.92 2.25 -12.88
C ILE A 49 -11.48 3.54 -13.59
N LEU A 50 -11.92 4.69 -13.07
CA LEU A 50 -11.67 6.04 -13.61
C LEU A 50 -12.30 6.35 -14.98
N SER A 51 -13.09 5.44 -15.57
CA SER A 51 -13.77 5.69 -16.84
C SER A 51 -14.99 6.59 -16.66
N LEU A 52 -15.03 7.71 -17.40
CA LEU A 52 -16.20 8.59 -17.47
C LEU A 52 -17.23 8.13 -18.53
N THR A 53 -16.83 7.27 -19.45
CA THR A 53 -17.66 6.77 -20.55
C THR A 53 -18.28 5.41 -20.27
N ALA A 54 -17.88 4.74 -19.19
CA ALA A 54 -18.46 3.46 -18.79
C ALA A 54 -19.97 3.55 -18.53
N ASN A 55 -20.45 4.69 -18.02
CA ASN A 55 -21.87 4.97 -17.86
C ASN A 55 -22.19 6.44 -18.24
N PRO A 56 -22.39 6.73 -19.54
CA PRO A 56 -22.57 8.11 -20.02
C PRO A 56 -23.79 8.81 -19.42
N GLN A 57 -24.83 8.05 -19.07
CA GLN A 57 -26.05 8.59 -18.45
C GLN A 57 -25.79 9.21 -17.07
N GLN A 58 -24.68 8.84 -16.42
CA GLN A 58 -24.30 9.32 -15.10
C GLN A 58 -23.19 10.37 -15.14
N ILE A 59 -22.81 10.86 -16.32
CA ILE A 59 -21.67 11.78 -16.47
C ILE A 59 -21.89 13.12 -15.75
N LEU A 60 -23.14 13.56 -15.60
CA LEU A 60 -23.49 14.79 -14.89
C LEU A 60 -23.68 14.59 -13.37
N TYR A 61 -23.79 13.35 -12.90
CA TYR A 61 -23.98 13.08 -11.47
C TYR A 61 -22.66 13.16 -10.71
N ALA A 62 -22.73 13.74 -9.51
CA ALA A 62 -21.58 13.81 -8.62
C ALA A 62 -21.12 12.39 -8.24
N ALA A 63 -19.82 12.13 -8.36
CA ALA A 63 -19.24 10.90 -7.84
C ALA A 63 -19.24 10.94 -6.31
N GLN A 64 -19.96 10.01 -5.67
CA GLN A 64 -20.17 9.98 -4.23
C GLN A 64 -19.95 8.57 -3.67
N THR A 65 -19.52 8.52 -2.41
CA THR A 65 -19.34 7.33 -1.59
C THR A 65 -19.41 7.77 -0.13
N ASP A 66 -19.77 6.88 0.79
CA ASP A 66 -19.79 7.18 2.22
C ASP A 66 -18.38 7.42 2.79
N THR A 67 -17.34 7.03 2.03
CA THR A 67 -15.93 7.10 2.44
C THR A 67 -15.05 7.86 1.45
N ILE A 68 -15.45 9.09 1.08
CA ILE A 68 -14.76 9.91 0.06
C ILE A 68 -13.25 9.99 0.29
N ALA A 69 -12.81 10.24 1.53
CA ALA A 69 -11.38 10.34 1.88
C ALA A 69 -10.61 9.03 1.63
N CYS A 70 -11.26 7.88 1.74
CA CYS A 70 -10.65 6.57 1.51
C CYS A 70 -10.41 6.29 0.02
N GLU A 71 -11.12 6.96 -0.90
CA GLU A 71 -10.97 6.73 -2.34
C GLU A 71 -9.63 7.23 -2.88
N TYR A 72 -9.07 8.28 -2.28
CA TYR A 72 -7.77 8.84 -2.66
C TYR A 72 -6.74 8.74 -1.53
N LEU A 73 -7.03 7.96 -0.48
CA LEU A 73 -6.02 7.56 0.49
C LEU A 73 -4.91 6.77 -0.22
N SER A 74 -3.66 7.13 0.07
CA SER A 74 -2.48 6.53 -0.54
C SER A 74 -2.33 5.06 -0.18
N LEU A 75 -2.10 4.20 -1.17
CA LEU A 75 -1.74 2.80 -0.94
C LEU A 75 -0.41 2.67 -0.18
N ASP A 76 0.59 3.46 -0.55
CA ASP A 76 1.90 3.52 0.13
C ASP A 76 1.77 3.91 1.61
N VAL A 77 0.83 4.78 1.96
CA VAL A 77 0.53 5.11 3.37
C VAL A 77 -0.14 3.92 4.09
N MET A 78 -1.11 3.26 3.46
CA MET A 78 -1.77 2.10 4.05
C MET A 78 -0.79 0.94 4.25
N ASP A 79 0.09 0.68 3.29
CA ASP A 79 1.16 -0.32 3.40
C ASP A 79 2.07 -0.02 4.60
N ARG A 80 2.50 1.23 4.77
CA ARG A 80 3.28 1.65 5.96
C ARG A 80 2.57 1.33 7.27
N TRP A 81 1.30 1.70 7.37
CA TRP A 81 0.51 1.44 8.59
C TRP A 81 0.40 -0.05 8.85
N ILE A 82 0.04 -0.84 7.85
CA ILE A 82 -0.14 -2.29 7.98
C ILE A 82 1.19 -2.96 8.37
N VAL A 83 2.27 -2.67 7.66
CA VAL A 83 3.56 -3.33 7.86
C VAL A 83 4.17 -2.97 9.22
N LEU A 84 4.31 -1.68 9.53
CA LEU A 84 5.02 -1.24 10.73
C LEU A 84 4.23 -1.58 11.99
N CYS A 85 2.92 -1.32 12.01
CA CYS A 85 2.11 -1.63 13.19
C CYS A 85 2.01 -3.14 13.44
N THR A 86 1.87 -3.96 12.38
CA THR A 86 1.86 -5.43 12.53
C THR A 86 3.21 -5.96 12.98
N ALA A 87 4.32 -5.43 12.45
CA ALA A 87 5.66 -5.87 12.84
C ALA A 87 5.97 -5.52 14.31
N VAL A 88 5.59 -4.34 14.77
CA VAL A 88 5.81 -3.91 16.16
C VAL A 88 4.83 -4.60 17.13
N CYS A 89 3.55 -4.71 16.77
CA CYS A 89 2.51 -5.35 17.61
C CYS A 89 2.30 -6.84 17.28
N HIS A 90 3.37 -7.51 16.86
CA HIS A 90 3.36 -8.83 16.22
C HIS A 90 2.64 -9.92 17.02
N SER A 91 2.74 -9.92 18.34
CA SER A 91 2.16 -10.94 19.22
C SER A 91 0.63 -10.98 19.18
N THR A 92 -0.02 -9.85 18.95
CA THR A 92 -1.48 -9.76 18.84
C THR A 92 -1.90 -9.77 17.37
N MET A 93 -1.24 -8.98 16.53
CA MET A 93 -1.66 -8.75 15.14
C MET A 93 -1.52 -9.98 14.24
N LEU A 94 -0.46 -10.77 14.39
CA LEU A 94 -0.23 -11.95 13.54
C LEU A 94 -1.18 -13.12 13.88
N ASN A 95 -1.89 -13.04 15.00
CA ASN A 95 -2.91 -14.03 15.38
C ASN A 95 -4.31 -13.66 14.85
N ASP A 96 -4.54 -12.40 14.50
CA ASP A 96 -5.74 -11.96 13.82
C ASP A 96 -5.64 -12.29 12.32
N LYS A 97 -6.57 -13.11 11.82
CA LYS A 97 -6.54 -13.59 10.42
C LYS A 97 -6.70 -12.46 9.40
N THR A 98 -7.50 -11.45 9.71
CA THR A 98 -7.76 -10.33 8.81
C THR A 98 -6.50 -9.48 8.72
N ILE A 99 -5.92 -9.09 9.85
CA ILE A 99 -4.70 -8.28 9.87
C ILE A 99 -3.52 -9.04 9.27
N PHE A 100 -3.39 -10.33 9.58
CA PHE A 100 -2.37 -11.19 8.99
C PHE A 100 -2.48 -11.24 7.45
N HIS A 101 -3.70 -11.35 6.92
CA HIS A 101 -3.92 -11.33 5.47
C HIS A 101 -3.52 -9.99 4.84
N LEU A 102 -3.92 -8.86 5.44
CA LEU A 102 -3.50 -7.53 4.97
C LEU A 102 -1.97 -7.40 4.98
N TRP A 103 -1.34 -7.89 6.03
CA TRP A 103 0.11 -7.86 6.19
C TRP A 103 0.82 -8.69 5.11
N GLN A 104 0.37 -9.92 4.85
CA GLN A 104 0.92 -10.73 3.77
C GLN A 104 0.78 -10.05 2.40
N MET A 105 -0.39 -9.47 2.10
CA MET A 105 -0.59 -8.73 0.85
C MET A 105 0.36 -7.55 0.72
N SER A 106 0.54 -6.77 1.79
CA SER A 106 1.48 -5.62 1.78
C SER A 106 2.92 -6.06 1.54
N LEU A 107 3.37 -7.15 2.18
CA LEU A 107 4.71 -7.71 1.99
C LEU A 107 4.94 -8.31 0.60
N GLN A 108 3.89 -8.78 -0.07
CA GLN A 108 3.98 -9.34 -1.42
C GLN A 108 3.98 -8.25 -2.52
N MET A 109 3.50 -7.05 -2.19
CA MET A 109 3.34 -5.95 -3.14
C MET A 109 4.50 -4.97 -3.15
N GLY A 110 5.35 -4.95 -2.12
CA GLY A 110 6.53 -4.08 -2.07
C GLY A 110 7.67 -4.67 -1.25
N VAL A 111 8.91 -4.34 -1.62
CA VAL A 111 10.15 -4.86 -0.97
C VAL A 111 10.75 -3.91 0.06
N CYS A 112 10.41 -2.63 -0.02
CA CYS A 112 10.91 -1.60 0.87
C CYS A 112 9.85 -0.53 1.12
N ILE A 113 10.00 0.16 2.24
CA ILE A 113 9.15 1.28 2.63
C ILE A 113 10.01 2.53 2.70
N ARG A 114 9.51 3.66 2.19
CA ARG A 114 10.14 4.96 2.43
C ARG A 114 9.82 5.44 3.85
N LEU A 115 10.86 5.62 4.67
CA LEU A 115 10.75 6.23 5.99
C LEU A 115 10.62 7.74 5.85
N PHE A 116 11.60 8.36 5.21
CA PHE A 116 11.63 9.80 4.99
C PHE A 116 12.45 10.14 3.74
N ARG A 117 11.84 10.81 2.76
CA ARG A 117 12.49 11.18 1.49
C ARG A 117 13.12 9.99 0.76
N ASP A 118 14.43 9.88 0.74
CA ASP A 118 15.23 8.84 0.12
C ASP A 118 15.65 7.74 1.10
N GLU A 119 15.41 7.92 2.40
CA GLU A 119 15.66 6.92 3.42
C GLU A 119 14.65 5.77 3.32
N ILE A 120 15.17 4.57 3.14
CA ILE A 120 14.40 3.35 2.92
C ILE A 120 14.58 2.36 4.06
N PHE A 121 13.48 1.71 4.42
CA PHE A 121 13.42 0.57 5.31
C PHE A 121 13.34 -0.70 4.47
N GLN A 122 14.34 -1.58 4.61
CA GLN A 122 14.40 -2.87 3.90
C GLN A 122 13.44 -3.87 4.55
N THR A 123 12.16 -3.75 4.21
CA THR A 123 11.03 -4.32 4.94
C THR A 123 11.24 -5.77 5.35
N HIS A 124 11.52 -6.67 4.40
CA HIS A 124 11.64 -8.09 4.70
C HIS A 124 12.88 -8.41 5.53
N HIS A 125 14.02 -7.77 5.22
CA HIS A 125 15.29 -7.99 5.93
C HIS A 125 15.17 -7.61 7.41
N GLU A 126 14.71 -6.38 7.67
CA GLU A 126 14.59 -5.82 9.03
C GLU A 126 13.57 -6.59 9.88
N ILE A 127 12.41 -6.92 9.30
CA ILE A 127 11.37 -7.70 10.01
C ILE A 127 11.87 -9.12 10.29
N GLN A 128 12.55 -9.74 9.34
CA GLN A 128 13.08 -11.09 9.54
C GLN A 128 14.14 -11.11 10.64
N GLN A 129 15.10 -10.17 10.62
CA GLN A 129 16.12 -10.04 11.67
C GLN A 129 15.47 -9.83 13.05
N PHE A 130 14.44 -8.98 13.12
CA PHE A 130 13.69 -8.77 14.35
C PHE A 130 13.01 -10.06 14.82
N PHE A 131 12.28 -10.75 13.95
CA PHE A 131 11.57 -12.00 14.30
C PHE A 131 12.51 -13.16 14.64
N ASP A 132 13.67 -13.26 13.99
CA ASP A 132 14.70 -14.24 14.33
C ASP A 132 15.24 -14.02 15.75
N SER A 133 15.18 -12.78 16.27
CA SER A 133 15.53 -12.46 17.65
C SER A 133 14.45 -12.79 18.68
N VAL A 134 13.22 -13.10 18.25
CA VAL A 134 12.09 -13.45 19.13
C VAL A 134 11.93 -14.96 19.23
N LYS A 135 11.97 -15.49 20.45
CA LYS A 135 11.84 -16.94 20.69
C LYS A 135 10.50 -17.47 20.16
N GLY A 136 10.53 -18.54 19.37
CA GLY A 136 9.35 -19.20 18.82
C GLY A 136 8.83 -18.62 17.49
N TYR A 137 9.52 -17.63 16.91
CA TYR A 137 9.08 -16.95 15.68
C TYR A 137 9.65 -17.53 14.38
N HIS A 138 10.32 -18.68 14.42
CA HIS A 138 10.89 -19.32 13.22
C HIS A 138 9.88 -19.48 12.07
N LYS A 139 8.63 -19.85 12.39
CA LYS A 139 7.56 -19.94 11.40
C LYS A 139 7.23 -18.57 10.78
N ARG A 140 7.15 -17.52 11.59
CA ARG A 140 6.83 -16.15 11.14
C ARG A 140 7.96 -15.58 10.30
N SER A 141 9.21 -15.83 10.67
CA SER A 141 10.39 -15.49 9.88
C SER A 141 10.36 -16.16 8.51
N GLN A 142 10.00 -17.45 8.44
CA GLN A 142 9.83 -18.14 7.17
C GLN A 142 8.69 -17.55 6.31
N GLU A 143 7.54 -17.22 6.91
CA GLU A 143 6.43 -16.56 6.20
C GLU A 143 6.85 -15.23 5.56
N VAL A 144 7.74 -14.45 6.21
CA VAL A 144 8.32 -13.22 5.66
C VAL A 144 9.20 -13.52 4.44
N LYS A 145 10.05 -14.56 4.51
CA LYS A 145 10.89 -14.99 3.38
C LYS A 145 10.07 -15.44 2.17
N ASP A 146 8.97 -16.14 2.41
CA ASP A 146 8.07 -16.59 1.35
C ASP A 146 7.39 -15.39 0.68
N CYS A 147 6.93 -14.41 1.47
CA CYS A 147 6.38 -13.16 0.94
C CYS A 147 7.42 -12.35 0.15
N PHE A 148 8.68 -12.31 0.62
CA PHE A 148 9.78 -11.65 -0.09
C PHE A 148 10.02 -12.28 -1.46
N SER A 149 10.03 -13.61 -1.54
CA SER A 149 10.22 -14.36 -2.78
C SER A 149 9.11 -14.05 -3.79
N ILE A 150 7.85 -13.97 -3.33
CA ILE A 150 6.71 -13.57 -4.16
C ILE A 150 6.88 -12.12 -4.63
N ALA A 151 7.24 -11.20 -3.73
CA ALA A 151 7.44 -9.80 -4.07
C ALA A 151 8.50 -9.60 -5.15
N LEU A 152 9.65 -10.28 -5.05
CA LEU A 152 10.72 -10.21 -6.04
C LEU A 152 10.26 -10.70 -7.43
N GLN A 153 9.40 -11.72 -7.47
CA GLN A 153 8.93 -12.31 -8.73
C GLN A 153 7.81 -11.49 -9.39
N GLN A 154 6.89 -10.93 -8.59
CA GLN A 154 5.60 -10.44 -9.11
C GLN A 154 5.39 -8.93 -8.95
N SER A 155 5.91 -8.28 -7.90
CA SER A 155 5.55 -6.89 -7.59
C SER A 155 5.88 -5.93 -8.74
N ALA A 156 7.08 -6.07 -9.34
CA ALA A 156 7.55 -5.21 -10.41
C ALA A 156 6.66 -5.26 -11.66
N SER A 157 6.18 -6.46 -12.05
CA SER A 157 5.30 -6.63 -13.20
C SER A 157 3.91 -6.09 -12.91
N ILE A 158 3.36 -6.34 -11.72
CA ILE A 158 2.06 -5.80 -11.28
C ILE A 158 2.08 -4.26 -11.34
N HIS A 159 3.10 -3.63 -10.77
CA HIS A 159 3.24 -2.17 -10.80
C HIS A 159 3.47 -1.63 -12.23
N ALA A 160 4.21 -2.35 -13.08
CA ALA A 160 4.37 -1.97 -14.49
C ALA A 160 3.03 -1.94 -15.24
N ASP A 161 2.19 -2.94 -15.01
CA ASP A 161 0.86 -3.01 -15.62
C ASP A 161 -0.09 -1.95 -15.06
N ARG A 162 -0.02 -1.65 -13.75
CA ARG A 162 -0.78 -0.55 -13.13
C ARG A 162 -0.40 0.79 -13.74
N ARG A 163 0.89 1.07 -13.93
CA ARG A 163 1.37 2.28 -14.63
C ARG A 163 0.89 2.34 -16.08
N ARG A 164 0.88 1.21 -16.80
CA ARG A 164 0.37 1.18 -18.18
C ARG A 164 -1.12 1.51 -18.23
N PHE A 165 -1.92 0.95 -17.32
CA PHE A 165 -3.34 1.27 -17.19
C PHE A 165 -3.56 2.75 -16.87
N LEU A 166 -2.90 3.27 -15.83
CA LEU A 166 -3.05 4.65 -15.37
C LEU A 166 -2.69 5.66 -16.47
N ARG A 167 -1.63 5.41 -17.26
CA ARG A 167 -1.29 6.29 -18.39
C ARG A 167 -2.43 6.47 -19.40
N VAL A 168 -3.20 5.42 -19.67
CA VAL A 168 -4.36 5.50 -20.56
C VAL A 168 -5.52 6.20 -19.86
N ALA A 169 -5.89 5.75 -18.67
CA ALA A 169 -7.01 6.31 -17.90
C ALA A 169 -6.84 7.81 -17.62
N LEU A 170 -5.63 8.27 -17.24
CA LEU A 170 -5.36 9.69 -17.03
C LEU A 170 -5.41 10.49 -18.32
N ARG A 171 -4.91 9.95 -19.44
CA ARG A 171 -4.99 10.64 -20.73
C ARG A 171 -6.44 10.87 -21.12
N GLU A 172 -7.29 9.86 -21.00
CA GLU A 172 -8.72 9.96 -21.28
C GLU A 172 -9.40 10.96 -20.33
N LEU A 173 -9.18 10.84 -19.02
CA LEU A 173 -9.73 11.76 -18.01
C LEU A 173 -9.35 13.22 -18.28
N CYS A 174 -8.09 13.49 -18.61
CA CYS A 174 -7.62 14.83 -18.95
C CYS A 174 -8.27 15.37 -20.23
N LEU A 175 -8.44 14.53 -21.26
CA LEU A 175 -9.09 14.95 -22.50
C LEU A 175 -10.57 15.32 -22.25
N PHE A 176 -11.31 14.52 -21.48
CA PHE A 176 -12.70 14.83 -21.14
C PHE A 176 -12.85 16.11 -20.34
N ILE A 177 -12.01 16.30 -19.33
CA ILE A 177 -12.04 17.52 -18.50
C ILE A 177 -11.66 18.75 -19.34
N LYS A 178 -10.71 18.61 -20.27
CA LYS A 178 -10.32 19.72 -21.15
C LYS A 178 -11.43 20.11 -22.12
N ASP A 179 -12.14 19.13 -22.67
CA ASP A 179 -13.27 19.36 -23.57
C ASP A 179 -14.48 19.95 -22.82
N GLN A 180 -14.79 19.42 -21.63
CA GLN A 180 -15.89 19.85 -20.78
C GLN A 180 -15.42 20.19 -19.36
N PRO A 181 -14.85 21.40 -19.13
CA PRO A 181 -14.35 21.80 -17.81
C PRO A 181 -15.41 21.76 -16.71
N GLY A 182 -16.69 21.93 -17.05
CA GLY A 182 -17.81 21.82 -16.12
C GLY A 182 -17.92 20.45 -15.43
N LEU A 183 -17.36 19.38 -16.02
CA LEU A 183 -17.31 18.06 -15.41
C LEU A 183 -16.39 17.99 -14.18
N LEU A 184 -15.50 18.97 -13.98
CA LEU A 184 -14.65 19.03 -12.78
C LEU A 184 -15.47 19.08 -11.49
N GLY A 185 -16.62 19.76 -11.50
CA GLY A 185 -17.51 19.81 -10.33
C GLY A 185 -17.98 18.41 -9.89
N PRO A 186 -18.80 17.72 -10.70
CA PRO A 186 -19.31 16.40 -10.33
C PRO A 186 -18.26 15.29 -10.32
N LYS A 187 -17.14 15.41 -11.06
CA LYS A 187 -16.12 14.36 -11.18
C LYS A 187 -14.80 14.66 -10.50
N MET A 188 -14.73 15.65 -9.61
CA MET A 188 -13.50 15.99 -8.87
C MET A 188 -12.90 14.78 -8.13
N LEU A 189 -13.75 13.90 -7.59
CA LEU A 189 -13.29 12.68 -6.93
C LEU A 189 -12.44 11.79 -7.84
N PHE A 190 -12.80 11.64 -9.12
CA PHE A 190 -12.04 10.86 -10.08
C PHE A 190 -10.66 11.47 -10.32
N VAL A 191 -10.56 12.81 -10.30
CA VAL A 191 -9.28 13.52 -10.42
C VAL A 191 -8.38 13.22 -9.21
N TRP A 192 -8.90 13.34 -7.99
CA TRP A 192 -8.11 13.04 -6.78
C TRP A 192 -7.68 11.56 -6.72
N MET A 193 -8.57 10.63 -7.07
CA MET A 193 -8.24 9.22 -7.19
C MET A 193 -7.12 8.99 -8.20
N ALA A 194 -7.26 9.52 -9.43
CA ALA A 194 -6.28 9.36 -10.50
C ALA A 194 -4.90 9.92 -10.12
N LEU A 195 -4.87 11.09 -9.47
CA LEU A 195 -3.63 11.69 -8.97
C LEU A 195 -3.00 10.85 -7.87
N SER A 196 -3.79 10.38 -6.90
CA SER A 196 -3.27 9.52 -5.83
C SER A 196 -2.70 8.23 -6.38
N PHE A 197 -3.42 7.54 -7.27
CA PHE A 197 -3.00 6.24 -7.80
C PHE A 197 -1.71 6.40 -8.63
N SER A 198 -1.63 7.48 -9.41
CA SER A 198 -0.43 7.81 -10.19
C SER A 198 0.77 8.09 -9.29
N ARG A 199 0.59 8.89 -8.24
CA ARG A 199 1.66 9.17 -7.27
C ARG A 199 2.16 7.89 -6.60
N ASP A 200 1.23 7.03 -6.18
CA ASP A 200 1.55 5.78 -5.49
C ASP A 200 2.27 4.78 -6.39
N GLU A 201 2.13 4.85 -7.72
CA GLU A 201 2.85 3.99 -8.66
C GLU A 201 4.21 4.56 -9.12
N LEU A 202 4.43 5.87 -8.94
CA LEU A 202 5.71 6.54 -9.20
C LEU A 202 6.66 6.45 -8.00
N SER A 203 6.12 6.56 -6.78
CA SER A 203 6.90 6.55 -5.54
C SER A 203 7.76 5.27 -5.34
N PRO A 204 7.26 4.05 -5.60
CA PRO A 204 8.03 2.80 -5.52
C PRO A 204 9.13 2.70 -6.57
N MET A 205 9.04 3.43 -7.68
CA MET A 205 10.06 3.41 -8.73
C MET A 205 11.32 4.16 -8.31
N ALA A 206 11.21 5.24 -7.54
CA ALA A 206 12.38 5.96 -7.02
C ALA A 206 13.20 5.09 -6.06
N SER A 207 12.54 4.30 -5.20
CA SER A 207 13.21 3.37 -4.28
C SER A 207 13.72 2.10 -4.97
N SER A 208 12.91 1.48 -5.85
CA SER A 208 13.30 0.23 -6.54
C SER A 208 14.34 0.41 -7.64
N THR A 209 14.42 1.56 -8.31
CA THR A 209 15.44 1.83 -9.35
C THR A 209 16.81 2.05 -8.72
N SER A 210 16.85 2.75 -7.57
CA SER A 210 18.08 2.89 -6.76
C SER A 210 18.53 1.55 -6.18
N GLN A 211 17.59 0.66 -5.86
CA GLN A 211 17.88 -0.68 -5.34
C GLN A 211 18.27 -1.70 -6.42
N ARG A 212 17.72 -1.64 -7.65
CA ARG A 212 18.19 -2.51 -8.76
C ARG A 212 19.66 -2.30 -9.07
N MET A 213 20.21 -1.11 -8.81
CA MET A 213 21.64 -0.87 -8.89
C MET A 213 22.39 -1.49 -7.70
N ALA A 214 21.83 -1.46 -6.49
CA ALA A 214 22.46 -1.99 -5.27
C ALA A 214 22.35 -3.53 -5.08
N PHE A 215 21.43 -4.21 -5.76
CA PHE A 215 21.29 -5.68 -5.72
C PHE A 215 21.99 -6.38 -6.91
N VAL A 216 22.66 -5.62 -7.79
CA VAL A 216 23.41 -6.12 -8.97
C VAL A 216 24.94 -5.93 -8.80
N GLU A 217 25.37 -5.38 -7.65
CA GLU A 217 26.75 -5.39 -7.17
C GLU A 217 26.89 -6.34 -5.97
#